data_AF-A0A351MBM9-F1
#
_entry.id   AF-A0A351MBM9-F1
#
_cell.length_a   1.000
_cell.length_b   1.000
_cell.length_c   1.000
_cell.angle_alpha   90.00
_cell.angle_beta   90.00
_cell.angle_gamma   90.00
#
_symmetry.space_group_name_H-M   'P 1'
#
loop_
_entity.id
_entity.type
_entity.pdbx_description
1 polymer ?
#
loop_
_entity_poly.entity_id
_entity_poly.type
_entity_poly.pdbx_seq_one_letter_code
_entity_poly.pdbx_strand_id
1 'polypeptide(L)' 'VDIVNCDTDERVSYQIVGEDEADIRAGRVSVTSPVARALIGKSAGDVVTVQAPGGAIEYEILAVRYV' A
#
# COMPACT_ATOMS: atom_id res chain seq x y z
N VAL A 1 -4.37 0.16 5.70
CA VAL A 1 -3.82 1.40 5.10
C VAL A 1 -4.62 1.70 3.86
N ASP A 2 -5.28 2.85 3.85
CA ASP A 2 -6.02 3.34 2.69
C ASP A 2 -5.10 4.23 1.87
N ILE A 3 -4.96 3.91 0.60
CA ILE A 3 -4.11 4.63 -0.35
C ILE A 3 -4.91 4.97 -1.60
N VAL A 4 -4.52 6.04 -2.26
CA VAL A 4 -5.06 6.45 -3.57
C VAL A 4 -3.92 6.58 -4.56
N ASN A 5 -4.12 6.08 -5.77
CA ASN A 5 -3.19 6.28 -6.88
C ASN A 5 -3.33 7.72 -7.39
N CYS A 6 -2.23 8.48 -7.41
CA CYS A 6 -2.22 9.89 -7.82
C CYS A 6 -2.53 10.08 -9.31
N ASP A 7 -2.26 9.07 -10.16
CA ASP A 7 -2.49 9.16 -11.61
C ASP A 7 -3.91 8.76 -12.02
N THR A 8 -4.48 7.77 -11.33
CA THR A 8 -5.77 7.16 -11.71
C THR A 8 -6.92 7.48 -10.76
N ASP A 9 -6.66 8.14 -9.64
CA ASP A 9 -7.61 8.37 -8.53
C ASP A 9 -8.20 7.06 -7.93
N GLU A 10 -7.58 5.91 -8.24
CA GLU A 10 -8.05 4.62 -7.78
C GLU A 10 -7.70 4.42 -6.30
N ARG A 11 -8.72 4.13 -5.49
CA ARG A 11 -8.57 3.94 -4.04
C ARG A 11 -8.52 2.47 -3.70
N VAL A 12 -7.54 2.11 -2.88
CA VAL A 12 -7.33 0.74 -2.44
C VAL A 12 -7.01 0.71 -0.96
N SER A 13 -7.54 -0.31 -0.29
CA SER A 13 -7.29 -0.57 1.12
C SER A 13 -6.46 -1.83 1.26
N TYR A 14 -5.28 -1.69 1.84
CA TYR A 14 -4.36 -2.80 2.10
C TYR A 14 -4.16 -3.05 3.58
N GLN A 15 -4.18 -4.32 3.99
CA GLN A 15 -3.77 -4.74 5.32
C GLN A 15 -2.39 -5.40 5.21
N ILE A 16 -1.42 -4.84 5.93
CA ILE A 16 -0.08 -5.42 6.00
C ILE A 16 -0.12 -6.58 6.99
N VAL A 17 0.23 -7.77 6.53
CA VAL A 17 0.20 -9.03 7.31
C VAL A 17 1.51 -9.80 7.16
N GLY A 18 1.66 -10.90 7.89
CA GLY A 18 2.80 -11.82 7.70
C GLY A 18 2.78 -12.49 6.32
N GLU A 19 3.91 -13.08 5.92
CA GLU A 19 4.02 -13.76 4.62
C GLU A 19 3.04 -14.93 4.48
N ASP A 20 2.84 -15.69 5.57
CA ASP A 20 1.92 -16.83 5.60
C ASP A 20 0.43 -16.43 5.51
N GLU A 21 0.10 -15.17 5.80
CA GLU A 21 -1.28 -14.65 5.89
C GLU A 21 -1.66 -13.80 4.66
N ALA A 22 -0.70 -13.57 3.77
CA ALA A 22 -0.85 -12.69 2.62
C ALA A 22 -1.86 -13.25 1.61
N ASP A 23 -2.83 -12.41 1.24
CA ASP A 23 -3.87 -12.75 0.28
C ASP A 23 -4.33 -11.47 -0.44
N ILE A 24 -3.80 -11.27 -1.64
CA ILE A 24 -4.07 -10.09 -2.45
C ILE A 24 -5.56 -9.95 -2.81
N ARG A 25 -6.29 -11.08 -2.93
CA ARG A 25 -7.73 -11.06 -3.23
C ARG A 25 -8.54 -10.53 -2.06
N ALA A 26 -8.05 -10.75 -0.84
CA ALA A 26 -8.62 -10.21 0.39
C ALA A 26 -8.04 -8.84 0.77
N GLY A 27 -7.21 -8.22 -0.08
CA GLY A 27 -6.54 -6.96 0.25
C GLY A 27 -5.45 -7.09 1.34
N ARG A 28 -4.99 -8.31 1.62
CA ARG A 28 -3.91 -8.59 2.56
C ARG A 28 -2.58 -8.71 1.83
N VAL A 29 -1.62 -7.87 2.18
CA VAL A 29 -0.29 -7.82 1.56
C VAL A 29 0.77 -8.21 2.58
N SER A 30 1.69 -9.09 2.17
CA SER A 30 2.83 -9.46 3.01
C SER A 30 3.68 -8.22 3.32
N VAL A 31 4.20 -8.15 4.54
CA VAL A 31 5.24 -7.19 4.98
C VAL A 31 6.49 -7.21 4.07
N THR A 32 6.75 -8.31 3.37
CA THR A 32 7.88 -8.44 2.44
C THR A 32 7.62 -7.80 1.07
N SER A 33 6.36 -7.42 0.77
CA SER A 33 5.97 -6.84 -0.53
C SER A 33 6.54 -5.42 -0.72
N PRO A 34 6.88 -5.01 -1.96
CA PRO A 34 7.37 -3.65 -2.24
C PRO A 34 6.41 -2.56 -1.78
N VAL A 35 5.10 -2.75 -2.01
CA VAL A 35 4.05 -1.83 -1.55
C VAL A 35 4.06 -1.69 -0.03
N ALA A 36 4.06 -2.81 0.69
CA ALA A 36 4.07 -2.79 2.16
C ALA A 36 5.31 -2.07 2.70
N ARG A 37 6.49 -2.34 2.13
CA ARG A 37 7.74 -1.67 2.50
C ARG A 37 7.71 -0.16 2.23
N ALA A 38 7.10 0.27 1.14
CA ALA A 38 6.95 1.69 0.83
C ALA A 38 6.01 2.41 1.82
N LEU A 39 5.03 1.70 2.37
CA LEU A 39 4.04 2.22 3.33
C LEU A 39 4.53 2.19 4.79
N ILE A 40 5.49 1.31 5.13
CA ILE A 40 6.01 1.19 6.49
C ILE A 40 6.71 2.49 6.91
N GLY A 41 6.34 3.01 8.08
CA GLY A 41 6.91 4.23 8.66
C GLY A 41 6.34 5.53 8.08
N LYS A 42 5.34 5.44 7.20
CA LYS A 42 4.64 6.58 6.60
C LYS A 42 3.33 6.88 7.30
N SER A 43 2.89 8.12 7.21
CA SER A 43 1.69 8.63 7.86
C SER A 43 0.63 9.06 6.85
N ALA A 44 -0.60 9.29 7.32
CA ALA A 44 -1.63 9.89 6.49
C ALA A 44 -1.19 11.27 5.97
N GLY A 45 -1.40 11.51 4.66
CA GLY A 45 -0.92 12.68 3.93
C GLY A 45 0.45 12.50 3.27
N ASP A 46 1.17 11.41 3.55
CA ASP A 46 2.44 11.13 2.86
C ASP A 46 2.18 10.54 1.46
N VAL A 47 3.02 10.94 0.50
CA VAL A 47 3.08 10.32 -0.83
C VAL A 47 4.26 9.35 -0.88
N VAL A 48 4.02 8.17 -1.44
CA VAL A 48 5.02 7.11 -1.60
C VAL A 48 5.09 6.67 -3.05
N THR A 49 6.30 6.43 -3.54
CA THR A 49 6.53 5.89 -4.88
C THR A 49 6.79 4.39 -4.76
N VAL A 50 5.93 3.59 -5.38
CA VAL A 50 6.08 2.13 -5.47
C VAL A 50 6.62 1.76 -6.84
N GLN A 51 7.72 1.02 -6.87
CA GLN A 51 8.27 0.47 -8.10
C GLN A 51 7.47 -0.78 -8.50
N ALA A 52 6.66 -0.69 -9.55
CA ALA A 52 5.95 -1.81 -10.15
C ALA A 52 6.58 -2.20 -11.50
N PRO A 53 6.36 -3.41 -12.01
CA PRO A 53 6.89 -3.84 -13.31
C PRO A 53 6.49 -2.93 -14.49
N GLY A 54 5.33 -2.24 -14.38
CA GLY A 54 4.84 -1.30 -15.38
C GLY A 54 5.37 0.13 -15.26
N GLY A 55 6.19 0.42 -14.24
CA GLY A 55 6.68 1.76 -13.93
C GLY A 55 6.55 2.11 -12.45
N ALA A 56 7.09 3.26 -12.08
CA ALA A 56 6.90 3.85 -10.76
C ALA A 56 5.45 4.36 -10.65
N ILE A 57 4.74 3.96 -9.60
CA ILE A 57 3.37 4.41 -9.31
C ILE A 57 3.41 5.22 -8.02
N GLU A 58 2.82 6.41 -8.04
CA GLU A 58 2.70 7.26 -6.86
C GLU A 58 1.37 7.00 -6.13
N TYR A 59 1.47 6.76 -4.84
CA TYR A 59 0.33 6.56 -3.96
C TYR A 59 0.35 7.58 -2.84
N GLU A 60 -0.78 8.23 -2.60
CA GLU A 60 -1.00 9.06 -1.41
C GLU A 60 -1.69 8.23 -0.32
N ILE A 61 -1.19 8.32 0.90
CA ILE A 61 -1.75 7.63 2.06
C ILE A 61 -2.88 8.45 2.63
N LEU A 62 -4.11 7.96 2.51
CA LEU A 62 -5.29 8.62 3.05
C LEU A 62 -5.45 8.38 4.54
N ALA A 63 -5.24 7.13 4.99
CA ALA A 63 -5.42 6.76 6.39
C ALA A 63 -4.63 5.50 6.76
N VAL A 64 -4.03 5.52 7.95
CA VAL A 64 -3.42 4.34 8.58
C VAL A 64 -4.32 3.90 9.72
N ARG A 65 -4.81 2.67 9.66
CA ARG A 65 -5.68 2.06 10.67
C ARG A 65 -4.98 0.83 11.24
N TYR A 66 -4.93 0.75 12.57
CA TYR A 66 -4.48 -0.44 13.30
C TYR A 66 -5.73 -1.24 13.67
N VAL A 67 -5.82 -2.47 13.17
CA VAL A 67 -6.93 -3.41 13.39
C VAL A 67 -6.39 -4.71 13.94
#